data_AF-A0A813EVW8-F1
#
_entry.id   AF-A0A813EVW8-F1
#
_cell.length_a   1.000
_cell.length_b   1.000
_cell.length_c   1.000
_cell.angle_alpha   90.00
_cell.angle_beta   90.00
_cell.angle_gamma   90.00
#
_symmetry.space_group_name_H-M   'P 1'
#
loop_
_entity.id
_entity.type
_entity.pdbx_description
1 polymer ?
#
loop_
_entity_poly.entity_id
_entity_poly.type
_entity_poly.pdbx_seq_one_letter_code
_entity_poly.pdbx_strand_id
1 'polypeptide(L)'
;DLFHQRQRELFDRLISAAWAVDRALWNNILEFVFPEIEYIEYDVKKLGRPGAISRHTDNDSLVTMVVLLSDPSQFVGGVNCFEGGPTREVPLKAGDAVFFYGHLCHHWIT
;
A
#
# COMPACT_ATOMS: atom_id res chain seq x y z
N ASP A 1 -18.44 15.62 13.09
CA ASP A 1 -18.89 14.51 13.96
C ASP A 1 -17.69 13.63 14.31
N LEU A 2 -17.89 12.57 15.09
CA LEU A 2 -16.86 11.60 15.46
C LEU A 2 -16.24 10.85 14.27
N PHE A 3 -16.97 10.70 13.17
CA PHE A 3 -16.50 10.01 11.97
C PHE A 3 -15.42 10.82 11.26
N HIS A 4 -15.66 12.11 11.03
CA HIS A 4 -14.67 13.01 10.44
C HIS A 4 -13.42 13.18 11.30
N GLN A 5 -13.57 13.11 12.63
CA GLN A 5 -12.42 13.14 13.53
C GLN A 5 -11.54 11.88 13.37
N ARG A 6 -12.15 10.69 13.36
CA ARG A 6 -11.42 9.42 13.18
C ARG A 6 -10.75 9.31 11.82
N GLN A 7 -11.39 9.85 10.78
CA GLN A 7 -10.78 9.90 9.43
C GLN A 7 -9.51 10.76 9.42
N ARG A 8 -9.53 11.93 10.07
CA ARG A 8 -8.33 12.76 10.22
C ARG A 8 -7.25 12.06 11.02
N GLU A 9 -7.59 11.46 12.16
CA GLU A 9 -6.61 10.74 12.99
C GLU A 9 -5.97 9.57 12.23
N LEU A 10 -6.74 8.84 11.41
CA LEU A 10 -6.19 7.78 10.57
C LEU A 10 -5.28 8.36 9.49
N PHE A 11 -5.73 9.39 8.78
CA PHE A 11 -4.95 10.09 7.76
C PHE A 11 -3.61 10.56 8.33
N ASP A 12 -3.63 11.28 9.46
CA ASP A 12 -2.43 11.81 10.11
C ASP A 12 -1.45 10.69 10.49
N ARG A 13 -1.97 9.55 10.97
CA ARG A 13 -1.14 8.37 11.29
C ARG A 13 -0.51 7.75 10.05
N LEU A 14 -1.27 7.62 8.97
CA LEU A 14 -0.78 7.06 7.70
C LEU A 14 0.32 7.96 7.09
N ILE A 15 0.07 9.27 7.03
CA ILE A 15 1.05 10.23 6.53
C ILE A 15 2.29 10.25 7.42
N SER A 16 2.13 10.33 8.74
CA SER A 16 3.25 10.34 9.68
C SER A 16 4.14 9.09 9.56
N ALA A 17 3.53 7.92 9.33
CA ALA A 17 4.28 6.67 9.12
C ALA A 17 5.12 6.72 7.84
N ALA A 18 4.56 7.15 6.71
CA ALA A 18 5.29 7.29 5.45
C ALA A 18 6.49 8.24 5.59
N TRP A 19 6.29 9.40 6.22
CA TRP A 19 7.36 10.35 6.50
C TRP A 19 8.44 9.80 7.45
N ALA A 20 8.04 9.03 8.46
CA ALA A 20 8.98 8.44 9.40
C ALA A 20 9.86 7.38 8.73
N VAL A 21 9.26 6.52 7.90
CA VAL A 21 9.98 5.49 7.13
C VAL A 21 10.92 6.13 6.11
N ASP A 22 10.45 7.12 5.36
CA ASP A 22 11.28 7.85 4.41
C ASP A 22 12.50 8.45 5.10
N ARG A 23 12.32 9.23 6.16
CA ARG A 23 13.44 9.85 6.90
C ARG A 23 14.45 8.83 7.44
N ALA A 24 13.97 7.64 7.84
CA ALA A 24 14.84 6.61 8.41
C ALA A 24 15.64 5.84 7.36
N LEU A 25 15.12 5.67 6.14
CA LEU A 25 15.70 4.74 5.15
C LEU A 25 16.22 5.43 3.90
N TRP A 26 15.58 6.51 3.46
CA TRP A 26 15.69 7.01 2.10
C TRP A 26 16.00 8.51 2.04
N ASN A 27 15.33 9.29 2.89
CA ASN A 27 15.44 10.74 2.96
C ASN A 27 15.14 11.39 1.59
N ASN A 28 14.05 10.96 0.94
CA ASN A 28 13.68 11.34 -0.43
C ASN A 28 12.46 12.26 -0.50
N ILE A 29 11.61 12.31 0.52
CA ILE A 29 10.48 13.23 0.54
C ILE A 29 11.00 14.66 0.78
N LEU A 30 10.86 15.53 -0.23
CA LEU A 30 11.22 16.95 -0.17
C LEU A 30 10.21 17.76 0.66
N GLU A 31 10.38 19.09 0.71
CA GLU A 31 9.53 19.99 1.50
C GLU A 31 8.02 19.87 1.21
N PHE A 32 7.64 19.39 0.02
CA PHE A 32 6.24 19.28 -0.37
C PHE A 32 5.95 18.06 -1.24
N VAL A 33 4.95 17.29 -0.85
CA VAL A 33 4.37 16.17 -1.62
C VAL A 33 2.85 16.20 -1.49
N PHE A 34 2.15 15.78 -2.56
CA PHE A 34 0.71 15.57 -2.51
C PHE A 34 0.42 14.13 -2.09
N PRO A 35 -0.28 13.90 -0.96
CA PRO A 35 -0.68 12.56 -0.58
C PRO A 35 -1.85 12.09 -1.44
N GLU A 36 -1.74 10.87 -1.96
CA GLU A 36 -2.83 10.14 -2.59
C GLU A 36 -3.17 8.91 -1.74
N ILE A 37 -4.46 8.67 -1.52
CA ILE A 37 -4.94 7.50 -0.78
C ILE A 37 -6.02 6.84 -1.61
N GLU A 38 -5.80 5.59 -1.95
CA GLU A 38 -6.78 4.73 -2.61
C GLU A 38 -7.27 3.66 -1.64
N TYR A 39 -8.60 3.49 -1.59
CA TYR A 39 -9.22 2.36 -0.91
C TYR A 39 -9.66 1.34 -1.95
N ILE A 40 -9.09 0.13 -1.87
CA ILE A 40 -9.31 -0.92 -2.86
C ILE A 40 -9.97 -2.11 -2.17
N GLU A 41 -11.13 -2.53 -2.70
CA GLU A 41 -11.87 -3.70 -2.25
C GLU A 41 -11.99 -4.70 -3.41
N TYR A 42 -11.46 -5.92 -3.21
CA TYR A 42 -11.63 -7.03 -4.15
C TYR A 42 -12.67 -8.02 -3.61
N ASP A 43 -13.92 -7.86 -4.07
CA ASP A 43 -14.98 -8.82 -3.79
C ASP A 43 -15.29 -9.63 -5.06
N VAL A 44 -14.94 -10.92 -5.04
CA VAL A 44 -15.17 -11.85 -6.16
C VAL A 44 -16.64 -11.92 -6.57
N LYS A 45 -17.59 -11.77 -5.63
CA LYS A 45 -19.02 -11.77 -5.96
C LYS A 45 -19.41 -10.53 -6.75
N LYS A 46 -18.81 -9.38 -6.43
CA LYS A 46 -19.02 -8.12 -7.18
C LYS A 46 -18.30 -8.14 -8.53
N LEU A 47 -17.11 -8.74 -8.59
CA LEU A 47 -16.25 -8.73 -9.78
C LEU A 47 -16.55 -9.87 -10.78
N GLY A 48 -17.19 -10.95 -10.33
CA GLY A 48 -17.42 -12.16 -11.14
C GLY A 48 -16.15 -12.98 -11.42
N ARG A 49 -15.00 -12.56 -10.90
CA ARG A 49 -13.68 -13.18 -11.06
C ARG A 49 -12.76 -12.78 -9.89
N PRO A 50 -11.65 -13.50 -9.66
CA PRO A 50 -10.62 -13.07 -8.73
C PRO A 50 -10.14 -11.65 -9.04
N GLY A 51 -10.01 -10.82 -8.00
CA GLY A 51 -9.39 -9.51 -8.09
C GLY A 51 -7.88 -9.64 -8.03
N ALA A 52 -7.16 -8.88 -8.84
CA ALA A 52 -5.70 -8.81 -8.82
C ALA A 52 -5.26 -7.42 -9.29
N ILE A 53 -4.06 -7.02 -8.90
CA ILE A 53 -3.40 -5.84 -9.43
C ILE A 53 -2.32 -6.30 -10.39
N SER A 54 -2.41 -5.89 -11.65
CA SER A 54 -1.39 -6.20 -12.66
C SER A 54 -0.08 -5.49 -12.34
N ARG A 55 1.02 -6.02 -12.87
CA ARG A 55 2.35 -5.41 -12.70
C ARG A 55 2.39 -3.96 -13.19
N HIS A 56 2.83 -3.05 -12.33
CA HIS A 56 2.89 -1.61 -12.58
C HIS A 56 3.86 -0.91 -11.61
N THR A 57 4.04 0.39 -11.78
CA THR A 57 4.61 1.34 -10.80
C THR A 57 3.50 2.31 -10.40
N ASP A 58 3.61 2.92 -9.23
CA ASP A 58 2.56 3.81 -8.71
C ASP A 58 2.82 5.26 -9.13
N ASN A 59 2.09 5.77 -10.14
CA ASN A 59 1.88 7.18 -10.52
C ASN A 59 2.94 8.22 -10.04
N ASP A 60 4.22 8.00 -10.33
CA ASP A 60 5.33 8.88 -9.89
C ASP A 60 5.42 9.12 -8.36
N SER A 61 4.86 8.23 -7.55
CA SER A 61 4.89 8.32 -6.10
C SER A 61 6.31 8.10 -5.55
N LEU A 62 6.76 9.05 -4.72
CA LEU A 62 8.08 8.95 -4.08
C LEU A 62 8.12 7.80 -3.07
N VAL A 63 7.04 7.62 -2.31
CA VAL A 63 6.87 6.53 -1.33
C VAL A 63 5.47 5.96 -1.48
N THR A 64 5.39 4.64 -1.68
CA THR A 64 4.14 3.90 -1.56
C THR A 64 4.08 3.19 -0.21
N MET A 65 2.90 3.20 0.39
CA MET A 65 2.55 2.38 1.55
C MET A 65 1.32 1.54 1.22
N VAL A 66 1.46 0.21 1.19
CA VAL A 66 0.32 -0.72 1.08
C VAL A 66 0.02 -1.29 2.45
N VAL A 67 -1.21 -1.11 2.93
CA VAL A 67 -1.68 -1.60 4.24
C VAL A 67 -2.75 -2.65 4.03
N LEU A 68 -2.55 -3.86 4.57
CA LEU A 68 -3.59 -4.89 4.52
C LEU A 68 -4.59 -4.66 5.65
N LEU A 69 -5.85 -4.43 5.33
CA LEU A 69 -6.92 -4.21 6.32
C LEU A 69 -7.74 -5.48 6.63
N SER A 70 -7.75 -6.44 5.71
CA SER A 70 -8.55 -7.66 5.82
C SER A 70 -7.76 -8.81 6.45
N ASP A 71 -8.45 -9.74 7.09
CA ASP A 71 -7.84 -10.96 7.62
C ASP A 71 -7.44 -11.90 6.46
N PRO A 72 -6.14 -12.26 6.31
CA PRO A 72 -5.68 -13.19 5.29
C PRO A 72 -6.40 -14.54 5.28
N SER A 73 -7.01 -14.97 6.38
CA SER A 73 -7.77 -16.24 6.40
C SER A 73 -9.10 -16.17 5.62
N GLN A 74 -9.51 -14.98 5.18
CA GLN A 74 -10.79 -14.74 4.52
C GLN A 74 -10.69 -14.67 2.99
N PHE A 75 -9.48 -14.73 2.44
CA PHE A 75 -9.24 -14.66 1.00
C PHE A 75 -8.04 -15.53 0.58
N VAL A 76 -7.87 -15.70 -0.73
CA VAL A 76 -6.71 -16.39 -1.33
C VAL A 76 -5.99 -15.38 -2.21
N GLY A 77 -4.66 -15.31 -2.12
CA GLY A 77 -3.85 -14.29 -2.78
C GLY A 77 -3.53 -13.12 -1.85
N GLY A 78 -3.58 -11.90 -2.36
CA GLY A 78 -3.25 -10.66 -1.66
C GLY A 78 -1.77 -10.51 -1.31
N VAL A 79 -0.88 -11.26 -1.95
CA VAL A 79 0.56 -11.18 -1.70
C VAL A 79 1.15 -10.03 -2.50
N ASN A 80 1.92 -9.16 -1.84
CA ASN A 80 2.66 -8.10 -2.50
C ASN A 80 3.91 -8.69 -3.14
N CYS A 81 4.03 -8.57 -4.45
CA CYS A 81 5.15 -9.10 -5.21
C CYS A 81 5.94 -7.97 -5.85
N PHE A 82 7.27 -8.07 -5.82
CA PHE A 82 8.16 -7.03 -6.30
C PHE A 82 9.14 -7.59 -7.34
N GLU A 83 9.38 -6.80 -8.38
CA GLU A 83 10.37 -7.13 -9.40
C GLU A 83 11.80 -6.99 -8.86
N GLY A 84 12.64 -7.96 -9.21
CA GLY A 84 14.05 -8.05 -8.84
C GLY A 84 14.55 -9.48 -9.06
N GLY A 85 15.86 -9.71 -9.00
CA GLY A 85 16.37 -11.08 -8.91
C GLY A 85 16.01 -11.69 -7.55
N PRO A 86 15.96 -13.02 -7.43
CA PRO A 86 14.69 -13.77 -7.53
C PRO A 86 13.45 -12.99 -7.01
N THR A 87 12.27 -13.24 -7.61
CA THR A 87 11.01 -12.59 -7.22
C THR A 87 10.83 -12.54 -5.71
N ARG A 88 10.57 -11.34 -5.19
CA ARG A 88 10.35 -11.10 -3.76
C ARG A 88 8.87 -11.01 -3.46
N GLU A 89 8.42 -11.85 -2.55
CA GLU A 89 7.04 -11.89 -2.08
C GLU A 89 6.98 -11.46 -0.61
N VAL A 90 6.04 -10.58 -0.29
CA VAL A 90 5.83 -10.05 1.06
C VAL A 90 4.38 -10.34 1.47
N PRO A 91 4.13 -11.45 2.18
CA PRO A 91 2.83 -11.73 2.76
C PRO A 91 2.61 -10.80 3.96
N LEU A 92 1.44 -10.16 4.01
CA LEU A 92 1.05 -9.26 5.09
C LEU A 92 -0.02 -9.91 5.99
N LYS A 93 -0.05 -9.52 7.26
CA LYS A 93 -1.19 -9.73 8.16
C LYS A 93 -2.05 -8.48 8.21
N ALA A 94 -3.26 -8.61 8.75
CA ALA A 94 -4.12 -7.46 8.99
C ALA A 94 -3.41 -6.43 9.89
N GLY A 95 -3.33 -5.19 9.41
CA GLY A 95 -2.64 -4.07 10.05
C GLY A 95 -1.16 -3.93 9.67
N ASP A 96 -0.56 -4.91 9.00
CA ASP A 96 0.80 -4.77 8.47
C ASP A 96 0.82 -3.80 7.28
N ALA A 97 1.97 -3.15 7.11
CA ALA A 97 2.22 -2.26 6.00
C ALA A 97 3.57 -2.58 5.33
N VAL A 98 3.62 -2.51 4.00
CA VAL A 98 4.86 -2.55 3.23
C VAL A 98 5.10 -1.18 2.60
N PHE A 99 6.35 -0.75 2.63
CA PHE A 99 6.81 0.54 2.10
C PHE A 99 7.85 0.31 1.01
N PHE A 100 7.77 1.07 -0.08
CA PHE A 100 8.71 1.01 -1.19
C PHE A 100 8.69 2.30 -2.03
N TYR A 101 9.66 2.45 -2.93
CA TYR A 101 9.66 3.52 -3.93
C TYR A 101 8.67 3.23 -5.05
N GLY A 102 7.48 3.81 -5.01
CA GLY A 102 6.41 3.50 -5.97
C GLY A 102 6.77 3.82 -7.42
N HIS A 103 7.49 4.92 -7.66
CA HIS A 103 7.97 5.31 -8.99
C HIS A 103 9.14 4.47 -9.53
N LEU A 104 9.85 3.72 -8.69
CA LEU A 104 11.03 2.93 -9.09
C LEU A 104 10.80 1.42 -9.02
N CYS A 105 9.77 0.97 -8.29
CA CYS A 105 9.57 -0.43 -7.98
C CYS A 105 8.36 -0.97 -8.74
N HIS A 106 8.61 -1.83 -9.72
CA HIS A 106 7.55 -2.61 -10.32
C HIS A 106 7.01 -3.63 -9.32
N HIS A 107 5.71 -3.60 -9.08
CA HIS A 107 5.03 -4.48 -8.15
C HIS A 107 3.66 -4.93 -8.66
N TRP A 108 3.12 -5.97 -8.05
CA TRP A 108 1.78 -6.50 -8.31
C TRP A 108 1.21 -7.16 -7.05
N ILE A 109 -0.10 -7.41 -7.05
CA ILE A 109 -0.80 -8.11 -5.98
C ILE A 109 -1.59 -9.28 -6.58
N THR A 110 -1.32 -10.49 -6.09
CA THR A 110 -1.88 -11.76 -6.59
C THR A 110 -3.33 -11.98 -6.19
#